data_AF-A0A1V5A7W1-F1
#
_entry.id   AF-A0A1V5A7W1-F1
#
_cell.length_a   1.000
_cell.length_b   1.000
_cell.length_c   1.000
_cell.angle_alpha   90.00
_cell.angle_beta   90.00
_cell.angle_gamma   90.00
#
_symmetry.space_group_name_H-M   'P 1'
#
loop_
_entity.id
_entity.type
_entity.pdbx_description
1 polymer ?
#
loop_
_entity_poly.entity_id
_entity_poly.type
_entity_poly.pdbx_seq_one_letter_code
_entity_poly.pdbx_strand_id
1 'polypeptide(L)'
;MRVAVAEGDGIGHEVIPVAKRALEVLRPDIEFFPVEVGYGRWERTGQAITDDELREFASADAILFGAVTTPPSPDYRSVIVRIRKELDLYANLRPVWGNGFDIKIVRENTEGLYSGVEKIEHDSACTVRCITRRGSERIARFACGLAQKRAGITIGHKANVLKSDVFFREICIAEAAAAGVAWKECYIDALCLDILQHPERYDVIVTTNMFGDILSDVAAYLVGGLGLLPSGNIGDRHALFEPVHGSAPDIAGKNLANPIAALRSAAMLLEHRANDPEAADKIEKAINAVRARGVMTRDLGGNHGTVEFGNEVIRELESMIRN
;
A
#
# COMPACT_ATOMS: atom_id res chain seq x y z
N MET A 1 16.32 -14.43 -5.02
CA MET A 1 15.41 -13.71 -4.09
C MET A 1 14.21 -14.60 -3.84
N ARG A 2 13.74 -14.75 -2.59
CA ARG A 2 12.57 -15.54 -2.22
C ARG A 2 11.40 -14.62 -1.88
N VAL A 3 10.27 -14.80 -2.56
CA VAL A 3 9.08 -13.97 -2.39
C VAL A 3 7.92 -14.81 -1.87
N ALA A 4 7.41 -14.44 -0.70
CA ALA A 4 6.16 -15.00 -0.18
C ALA A 4 4.98 -14.40 -0.95
N VAL A 5 4.06 -15.25 -1.41
CA VAL A 5 2.86 -14.83 -2.14
C VAL A 5 1.62 -15.19 -1.34
N ALA A 6 0.89 -14.18 -0.90
CA ALA A 6 -0.36 -14.35 -0.17
C ALA A 6 -1.49 -13.67 -0.95
N GLU A 7 -2.30 -14.47 -1.65
CA GLU A 7 -3.45 -13.96 -2.40
C GLU A 7 -4.50 -13.34 -1.45
N GLY A 8 -4.69 -13.96 -0.29
CA GLY A 8 -5.67 -13.53 0.71
C GLY A 8 -7.08 -13.98 0.34
N ASP A 9 -8.01 -13.04 0.26
CA ASP A 9 -9.44 -13.25 0.04
C ASP A 9 -9.94 -12.49 -1.20
N GLY A 10 -11.08 -12.94 -1.73
CA GLY A 10 -11.84 -12.23 -2.76
C GLY A 10 -11.06 -12.02 -4.05
N ILE A 11 -10.98 -10.79 -4.56
CA ILE A 11 -10.26 -10.47 -5.81
C ILE A 11 -8.75 -10.65 -5.70
N GLY A 12 -8.21 -10.85 -4.49
CA GLY A 12 -6.80 -11.21 -4.29
C GLY A 12 -6.39 -12.44 -5.11
N HIS A 13 -7.28 -13.43 -5.21
CA HIS A 13 -7.13 -14.63 -6.04
C HIS A 13 -7.10 -14.36 -7.55
N GLU A 14 -7.54 -13.18 -8.00
CA GLU A 14 -7.56 -12.81 -9.41
C GLU A 14 -6.37 -11.91 -9.77
N VAL A 15 -6.05 -10.92 -8.93
CA VAL A 15 -5.06 -9.89 -9.27
C VAL A 15 -3.62 -10.31 -8.95
N ILE A 16 -3.40 -11.10 -7.89
CA ILE A 16 -2.06 -11.52 -7.49
C ILE A 16 -1.42 -12.51 -8.47
N PRO A 17 -2.15 -13.49 -9.04
CA PRO A 17 -1.58 -14.33 -10.10
C PRO A 17 -1.09 -13.52 -11.31
N VAL A 18 -1.77 -12.43 -11.67
CA VAL A 18 -1.33 -11.53 -12.76
C VAL A 18 -0.03 -10.82 -12.40
N ALA A 19 0.05 -10.26 -11.18
CA ALA A 19 1.25 -9.59 -10.70
C ALA A 19 2.45 -10.55 -10.57
N LYS A 20 2.24 -11.76 -10.05
CA LYS A 20 3.24 -12.82 -9.97
C LYS A 20 3.79 -13.18 -11.34
N ARG A 21 2.91 -13.37 -12.35
CA ARG A 21 3.33 -13.66 -13.73
C ARG A 21 4.20 -12.55 -14.32
N ALA A 22 3.91 -11.28 -14.02
CA ALA A 22 4.75 -10.17 -14.48
C ALA A 22 6.16 -10.23 -13.86
N LEU A 23 6.25 -10.57 -12.57
CA LEU A 23 7.54 -10.79 -11.91
C LEU A 23 8.29 -12.00 -12.48
N GLU A 24 7.61 -13.11 -12.77
CA GLU A 24 8.22 -14.31 -13.39
C GLU A 24 8.84 -14.00 -14.76
N VAL A 25 8.18 -13.16 -15.55
CA VAL A 25 8.66 -12.73 -16.87
C VAL A 25 9.89 -11.82 -16.75
N LEU A 26 9.86 -10.86 -15.83
CA LEU A 26 10.92 -9.86 -15.68
C LEU A 26 12.13 -10.37 -14.89
N ARG A 27 11.90 -11.25 -13.92
CA ARG A 27 12.88 -11.75 -12.95
C ARG A 27 12.68 -13.25 -12.69
N PRO A 28 13.04 -14.10 -13.66
CA PRO A 28 12.88 -15.55 -13.56
C PRO A 28 13.76 -16.20 -12.46
N ASP A 29 14.68 -15.45 -11.86
CA ASP A 29 15.51 -15.85 -10.72
C ASP A 29 14.78 -15.73 -9.36
N ILE A 30 13.56 -15.18 -9.34
CA ILE A 30 12.74 -15.11 -8.12
C ILE A 30 12.11 -16.47 -7.84
N GLU A 31 12.34 -16.98 -6.63
CA GLU A 31 11.66 -18.15 -6.10
C GLU A 31 10.39 -17.70 -5.36
N PHE A 32 9.22 -18.15 -5.80
CA PHE A 32 7.95 -17.84 -5.15
C PHE A 32 7.48 -19.00 -4.29
N PHE A 33 6.96 -18.71 -3.10
CA PHE A 33 6.28 -19.70 -2.27
C PHE A 33 4.95 -19.14 -1.75
N PRO A 34 3.87 -19.95 -1.75
CA PRO A 34 2.56 -19.50 -1.30
C PRO A 34 2.47 -19.47 0.22
N VAL A 35 1.72 -18.51 0.77
CA VAL A 35 1.33 -18.43 2.18
C VAL A 35 -0.17 -18.17 2.27
N GLU A 36 -0.92 -19.08 2.89
CA GLU A 36 -2.37 -18.95 3.01
C GLU A 36 -2.77 -18.19 4.27
N VAL A 37 -3.45 -17.05 4.11
CA VAL A 37 -4.00 -16.24 5.21
C VAL A 37 -5.32 -15.60 4.78
N GLY A 38 -6.11 -15.14 5.74
CA GLY A 38 -7.32 -14.37 5.46
C GLY A 38 -8.58 -14.96 6.09
N TYR A 39 -9.70 -14.36 5.75
CA TYR A 39 -11.01 -14.74 6.27
C TYR A 39 -11.47 -16.11 5.76
N GLY A 40 -11.25 -16.45 4.49
CA GLY A 40 -11.60 -17.77 3.95
C GLY A 40 -10.88 -18.91 4.67
N ARG A 41 -9.62 -18.70 5.07
CA ARG A 41 -8.89 -19.65 5.93
C ARG A 41 -9.49 -19.73 7.33
N TRP A 42 -9.85 -18.59 7.91
CA TRP A 42 -10.47 -18.53 9.23
C TRP A 42 -11.81 -19.29 9.26
N GLU A 43 -12.65 -19.16 8.23
CA GLU A 43 -13.92 -19.90 8.16
C GLU A 43 -13.72 -21.41 8.16
N ARG A 44 -12.63 -21.90 7.55
CA ARG A 44 -12.31 -23.34 7.48
C ARG A 44 -11.64 -23.87 8.74
N THR A 45 -10.83 -23.06 9.42
CA THR A 45 -9.87 -23.53 10.45
C THR A 45 -10.00 -22.85 11.81
N GLY A 46 -10.76 -21.77 11.91
CA GLY A 46 -10.82 -20.88 13.08
C GLY A 46 -9.61 -19.95 13.23
N GLN A 47 -8.62 -20.00 12.33
CA GLN A 47 -7.41 -19.19 12.40
C GLN A 47 -7.13 -18.50 11.06
N ALA A 48 -7.13 -17.16 11.05
CA ALA A 48 -6.87 -16.38 9.85
C ALA A 48 -5.38 -16.30 9.48
N ILE A 49 -4.52 -16.40 10.50
CA ILE A 49 -3.06 -16.39 10.44
C ILE A 49 -2.51 -16.94 11.77
N THR A 50 -1.42 -17.69 11.74
CA THR A 50 -0.72 -18.24 12.90
C THR A 50 0.72 -17.74 12.97
N ASP A 51 1.47 -18.14 14.01
CA ASP A 51 2.89 -17.83 14.12
C ASP A 51 3.74 -18.59 13.09
N ASP A 52 3.25 -19.69 12.52
CA ASP A 52 3.93 -20.38 11.42
C ASP A 52 3.97 -19.51 10.17
N GLU A 53 2.83 -18.93 9.75
CA GLU A 53 2.82 -18.05 8.56
C GLU A 53 3.57 -16.73 8.80
N LEU A 54 3.58 -16.22 10.03
CA LEU A 54 4.44 -15.07 10.37
C LEU A 54 5.93 -15.42 10.21
N ARG A 55 6.34 -16.64 10.58
CA ARG A 55 7.72 -17.13 10.35
C ARG A 55 8.01 -17.32 8.87
N GLU A 56 7.04 -17.82 8.09
CA GLU A 56 7.18 -17.93 6.62
C GLU A 56 7.38 -16.55 5.98
N PHE A 57 6.54 -15.57 6.33
CA PHE A 57 6.68 -14.19 5.87
C PHE A 57 8.02 -13.56 6.29
N ALA A 58 8.45 -13.79 7.54
CA ALA A 58 9.74 -13.29 8.03
C ALA A 58 10.95 -13.94 7.33
N SER A 59 10.78 -15.14 6.75
CA SER A 59 11.83 -15.83 5.97
C SER A 59 11.95 -15.35 4.52
N ALA A 60 11.01 -14.51 4.06
CA ALA A 60 11.00 -13.98 2.70
C ALA A 60 11.85 -12.70 2.58
N ASP A 61 12.44 -12.49 1.40
CA ASP A 61 13.10 -11.22 1.07
C ASP A 61 12.06 -10.11 0.82
N ALA A 62 10.89 -10.50 0.30
CA ALA A 62 9.74 -9.63 0.08
C ALA A 62 8.43 -10.43 0.13
N ILE A 63 7.32 -9.74 0.40
CA ILE A 63 5.99 -10.31 0.43
C ILE A 63 5.16 -9.62 -0.66
N LEU A 64 4.53 -10.39 -1.55
CA LEU A 64 3.50 -9.94 -2.48
C LEU A 64 2.15 -10.36 -1.92
N PHE A 65 1.31 -9.39 -1.59
CA PHE A 65 0.07 -9.61 -0.85
C PHE A 65 -1.13 -9.04 -1.62
N GLY A 66 -2.22 -9.80 -1.69
CA GLY A 66 -3.45 -9.41 -2.37
C GLY A 66 -4.31 -8.52 -1.51
N ALA A 67 -5.36 -9.09 -0.94
CA ALA A 67 -6.25 -8.38 -0.03
C ALA A 67 -6.85 -9.35 0.97
N VAL A 68 -7.26 -8.88 2.14
CA VAL A 68 -7.95 -9.72 3.13
C VAL A 68 -9.25 -9.06 3.57
N THR A 69 -10.27 -9.88 3.74
CA THR A 69 -11.54 -9.45 4.33
C THR A 69 -11.38 -9.41 5.84
N THR A 70 -11.70 -8.28 6.47
CA THR A 70 -11.75 -8.19 7.94
C THR A 70 -13.22 -8.03 8.37
N PRO A 71 -13.92 -9.09 8.81
CA PRO A 71 -15.26 -8.97 9.33
C PRO A 71 -15.28 -8.15 10.64
N PRO A 72 -16.36 -7.41 10.94
CA PRO A 72 -16.54 -6.71 12.21
C PRO A 72 -16.94 -7.69 13.32
N SER A 73 -16.10 -8.69 13.58
CA SER A 73 -16.32 -9.73 14.59
C SER A 73 -15.32 -9.57 15.74
N PRO A 74 -15.75 -9.69 17.01
CA PRO A 74 -14.83 -9.65 18.16
C PRO A 74 -13.82 -10.80 18.16
N ASP A 75 -14.16 -11.91 17.51
CA ASP A 75 -13.33 -13.11 17.42
C ASP A 75 -12.32 -13.07 16.26
N TYR A 76 -12.40 -12.03 15.43
CA TYR A 76 -11.51 -11.85 14.29
C TYR A 76 -10.56 -10.68 14.53
N ARG A 77 -9.27 -10.89 14.26
CA ARG A 77 -8.25 -9.85 14.26
C ARG A 77 -7.73 -9.67 12.85
N SER A 78 -7.60 -8.41 12.42
CA SER A 78 -7.12 -8.09 11.08
C SER A 78 -5.74 -8.71 10.81
N VAL A 79 -5.67 -9.56 9.79
CA VAL A 79 -4.43 -10.25 9.36
C VAL A 79 -3.35 -9.25 8.99
N ILE A 80 -3.69 -8.26 8.16
CA ILE A 80 -2.70 -7.29 7.65
C ILE A 80 -2.16 -6.40 8.78
N VAL A 81 -3.00 -6.00 9.74
CA VAL A 81 -2.55 -5.23 10.92
C VAL A 81 -1.59 -6.06 11.78
N ARG A 82 -1.88 -7.36 11.97
CA ARG A 82 -0.96 -8.27 12.67
C ARG A 82 0.37 -8.39 11.95
N ILE A 83 0.38 -8.66 10.65
CA ILE A 83 1.62 -8.75 9.85
C ILE A 83 2.44 -7.47 9.96
N ARG A 84 1.81 -6.30 9.82
CA ARG A 84 2.49 -4.99 9.91
C ARG A 84 3.15 -4.77 11.26
N LYS A 85 2.51 -5.17 12.36
CA LYS A 85 3.07 -5.05 13.72
C LYS A 85 4.19 -6.05 13.97
N GLU A 86 3.95 -7.33 13.70
CA GLU A 86 4.89 -8.42 14.00
C GLU A 86 6.18 -8.32 13.17
N LEU A 87 6.09 -7.82 11.93
CA LEU A 87 7.24 -7.61 11.05
C LEU A 87 7.84 -6.20 11.12
N ASP A 88 7.30 -5.33 11.98
CA ASP A 88 7.66 -3.91 12.15
C ASP A 88 7.66 -3.11 10.83
N LEU A 89 6.63 -3.30 10.00
CA LEU A 89 6.45 -2.63 8.71
C LEU A 89 5.87 -1.22 8.90
N TYR A 90 6.66 -0.34 9.50
CA TYR A 90 6.19 0.93 10.05
C TYR A 90 5.83 2.01 9.05
N ALA A 91 6.36 1.96 7.83
CA ALA A 91 6.09 2.93 6.79
C ALA A 91 5.19 2.32 5.70
N ASN A 92 3.96 2.82 5.58
CA ASN A 92 3.11 2.50 4.43
C ASN A 92 3.25 3.62 3.38
N LEU A 93 3.93 3.31 2.28
CA LEU A 93 4.13 4.19 1.15
C LEU A 93 3.03 3.93 0.11
N ARG A 94 2.23 4.95 -0.18
CA ARG A 94 1.16 4.96 -1.19
C ARG A 94 1.43 6.05 -2.22
N PRO A 95 2.14 5.72 -3.32
CA PRO A 95 2.38 6.68 -4.39
C PRO A 95 1.11 6.87 -5.23
N VAL A 96 0.86 8.11 -5.65
CA VAL A 96 -0.21 8.48 -6.58
C VAL A 96 0.32 9.51 -7.56
N TRP A 97 0.21 9.24 -8.85
CA TRP A 97 0.83 10.06 -9.89
C TRP A 97 -0.04 10.15 -11.12
N GLY A 98 0.14 11.22 -11.88
CA GLY A 98 -0.60 11.50 -13.09
C GLY A 98 -0.03 12.70 -13.83
N ASN A 99 -0.81 13.28 -14.74
CA ASN A 99 -0.38 14.43 -15.51
C ASN A 99 -0.21 15.65 -14.61
N GLY A 100 1.04 16.08 -14.38
CA GLY A 100 1.37 17.28 -13.62
C GLY A 100 1.54 17.07 -12.10
N PHE A 101 1.48 15.83 -11.59
CA PHE A 101 1.72 15.54 -10.18
C PHE A 101 2.32 14.14 -9.97
N ASP A 102 3.17 14.01 -8.95
CA ASP A 102 3.68 12.74 -8.44
C ASP A 102 3.81 12.87 -6.91
N ILE A 103 2.88 12.26 -6.18
CA ILE A 103 2.73 12.42 -4.75
C ILE A 103 3.07 11.10 -4.06
N LYS A 104 3.92 11.15 -3.03
CA LYS A 104 4.26 10.02 -2.15
C LYS A 104 3.59 10.22 -0.80
N ILE A 105 2.52 9.48 -0.53
CA ILE A 105 1.87 9.50 0.79
C ILE A 105 2.55 8.47 1.69
N VAL A 106 3.14 8.94 2.78
CA VAL A 106 3.85 8.16 3.79
C VAL A 106 3.01 8.13 5.07
N ARG A 107 2.39 6.98 5.31
CA ARG A 107 1.51 6.71 6.44
C ARG A 107 2.26 5.91 7.52
N GLU A 108 2.21 6.39 8.77
CA GLU A 108 2.63 5.59 9.93
C GLU A 108 1.72 4.35 10.08
N ASN A 109 2.29 3.17 10.23
CA ASN A 109 1.55 1.93 9.96
C ASN A 109 1.41 0.95 11.13
N THR A 110 1.97 1.30 12.30
CA THR A 110 2.08 0.42 13.48
C THR A 110 1.35 0.94 14.71
N GLU A 111 1.05 2.24 14.78
CA GLU A 111 0.49 2.92 15.94
C GLU A 111 -0.82 3.66 15.57
N GLY A 112 -1.07 4.82 16.20
CA GLY A 112 -2.26 5.63 16.00
C GLY A 112 -3.51 5.01 16.61
N LEU A 113 -4.63 5.15 15.90
CA LEU A 113 -5.90 4.52 16.30
C LEU A 113 -5.91 3.01 16.03
N TYR A 114 -4.95 2.49 15.26
CA TYR A 114 -4.81 1.05 14.99
C TYR A 114 -3.93 0.38 16.06
N SER A 115 -3.77 1.03 17.22
CA SER A 115 -3.05 0.51 18.39
C SER A 115 -3.61 -0.84 18.86
N GLY A 116 -4.91 -1.09 18.65
CA GLY A 116 -5.63 -2.26 19.15
C GLY A 116 -5.99 -2.16 20.63
N VAL A 117 -5.82 -0.98 21.23
CA VAL A 117 -6.22 -0.72 22.63
C VAL A 117 -7.66 -0.23 22.63
N GLU A 118 -8.58 -1.16 22.84
CA GLU A 118 -10.02 -0.96 22.74
C GLU A 118 -10.74 -1.46 23.99
N LYS A 119 -11.77 -0.73 24.41
CA LYS A 119 -12.67 -1.12 25.50
C LYS A 119 -14.10 -0.88 25.05
N ILE A 120 -14.93 -1.92 25.13
CA ILE A 120 -16.37 -1.85 24.86
C ILE A 120 -17.10 -2.23 26.15
N GLU A 121 -18.00 -1.36 26.59
CA GLU A 121 -18.90 -1.54 27.73
C GLU A 121 -20.36 -1.42 27.24
N HIS A 122 -21.33 -1.56 28.14
CA HIS A 122 -22.76 -1.51 27.80
C HIS A 122 -23.17 -0.21 27.09
N ASP A 123 -22.74 0.95 27.63
CA ASP A 123 -23.12 2.28 27.12
C ASP A 123 -21.91 3.11 26.64
N SER A 124 -20.73 2.51 26.54
CA SER A 124 -19.50 3.23 26.20
C SER A 124 -18.55 2.38 25.35
N ALA A 125 -17.85 3.02 24.42
CA ALA A 125 -16.74 2.42 23.70
C ALA A 125 -15.57 3.41 23.64
N CYS A 126 -14.36 2.89 23.79
CA CYS A 126 -13.13 3.68 23.82
C CYS A 126 -12.06 3.00 22.97
N THR A 127 -11.46 3.76 22.06
CA THR A 127 -10.28 3.36 21.28
C THR A 127 -9.16 4.35 21.57
N VAL A 128 -8.01 3.85 22.03
CA VAL A 128 -6.90 4.72 22.42
C VAL A 128 -5.98 4.99 21.23
N ARG A 129 -5.84 6.27 20.87
CA ARG A 129 -4.85 6.73 19.89
C ARG A 129 -3.47 6.83 20.54
N CYS A 130 -2.54 5.96 20.13
CA CYS A 130 -1.16 5.94 20.62
C CYS A 130 -0.22 6.57 19.60
N ILE A 131 0.62 7.51 20.00
CA ILE A 131 1.70 8.07 19.16
C ILE A 131 2.96 8.10 20.00
N THR A 132 4.03 7.44 19.53
CA THR A 132 5.31 7.40 20.21
C THR A 132 6.37 8.22 19.50
N ARG A 133 7.41 8.59 20.24
CA ARG A 133 8.58 9.27 19.68
C ARG A 133 9.26 8.41 18.63
N ARG A 134 9.52 7.14 18.94
CA ARG A 134 10.15 6.17 18.04
C ARG A 134 9.39 6.06 16.71
N GLY A 135 8.06 5.89 16.76
CA GLY A 135 7.21 5.80 15.58
C GLY A 135 7.23 7.07 14.73
N SER A 136 7.15 8.24 15.39
CA SER A 136 7.15 9.55 14.73
C SER A 136 8.50 9.87 14.08
N GLU A 137 9.62 9.58 14.75
CA GLU A 137 10.96 9.83 14.24
C GLU A 137 11.26 8.96 13.01
N ARG A 138 10.96 7.65 13.07
CA ARG A 138 11.25 6.74 11.95
C ARG A 138 10.42 7.05 10.70
N ILE A 139 9.13 7.37 10.87
CA ILE A 139 8.27 7.69 9.73
C ILE A 139 8.66 9.04 9.11
N ALA A 140 9.06 10.02 9.93
CA ALA A 140 9.58 11.29 9.45
C ALA A 140 10.89 11.12 8.70
N ARG A 141 11.84 10.33 9.22
CA ARG A 141 13.10 10.01 8.53
C ARG A 141 12.87 9.30 7.21
N PHE A 142 11.95 8.34 7.17
CA PHE A 142 11.56 7.66 5.93
C PHE A 142 11.04 8.67 4.89
N ALA A 143 10.11 9.55 5.28
CA ALA A 143 9.59 10.60 4.41
C ALA A 143 10.68 11.58 3.95
N CYS A 144 11.56 12.00 4.85
CA CYS A 144 12.68 12.89 4.53
C CYS A 144 13.66 12.23 3.54
N GLY A 145 13.92 10.92 3.68
CA GLY A 145 14.74 10.15 2.76
C GLY A 145 14.17 10.16 1.34
N LEU A 146 12.86 9.97 1.19
CA LEU A 146 12.18 10.13 -0.11
C LEU A 146 12.25 11.56 -0.64
N ALA A 147 12.22 12.55 0.25
CA ALA A 147 12.18 13.96 -0.11
C ALA A 147 13.54 14.57 -0.47
N GLN A 148 14.67 13.87 -0.24
CA GLN A 148 16.04 14.39 -0.48
C GLN A 148 16.26 14.94 -1.90
N LYS A 149 15.61 14.34 -2.91
CA LYS A 149 15.70 14.76 -4.33
C LYS A 149 14.40 15.38 -4.84
N ARG A 150 13.57 15.87 -3.93
CA ARG A 150 12.19 16.32 -4.18
C ARG A 150 11.96 17.69 -3.51
N ALA A 151 10.78 18.28 -3.67
CA ALA A 151 10.51 19.65 -3.21
C ALA A 151 10.45 19.79 -1.67
N GLY A 152 10.23 18.69 -0.95
CA GLY A 152 10.14 18.66 0.51
C GLY A 152 9.01 17.75 1.01
N ILE A 153 8.71 17.85 2.30
CA ILE A 153 7.61 17.13 2.94
C ILE A 153 6.46 18.06 3.33
N THR A 154 5.23 17.54 3.25
CA THR A 154 4.04 18.12 3.88
C THR A 154 3.66 17.27 5.09
N ILE A 155 3.59 17.87 6.27
CA ILE A 155 3.19 17.20 7.50
C ILE A 155 1.67 17.38 7.64
N GLY A 156 0.90 16.31 7.46
CA GLY A 156 -0.56 16.31 7.59
C GLY A 156 -0.99 15.92 9.00
N HIS A 157 -1.69 16.81 9.72
CA HIS A 157 -2.02 16.61 11.14
C HIS A 157 -3.35 17.29 11.56
N LYS A 158 -3.83 17.04 12.78
CA LYS A 158 -4.99 17.69 13.40
C LYS A 158 -4.64 18.29 14.77
N ALA A 159 -3.49 18.95 14.85
CA ALA A 159 -2.92 19.45 16.12
C ALA A 159 -3.74 20.57 16.78
N ASN A 160 -4.67 21.19 16.05
CA ASN A 160 -5.64 22.13 16.62
C ASN A 160 -6.68 21.44 17.52
N VAL A 161 -6.84 20.12 17.42
CA VAL A 161 -7.78 19.33 18.24
C VAL A 161 -7.05 18.26 19.06
N LEU A 162 -6.07 17.58 18.45
CA LEU A 162 -5.42 16.41 19.04
C LEU A 162 -4.02 16.74 19.58
N LYS A 163 -3.83 16.60 20.89
CA LYS A 163 -2.52 16.77 21.54
C LYS A 163 -1.47 15.78 21.05
N SER A 164 -1.87 14.56 20.70
CA SER A 164 -0.98 13.56 20.09
C SER A 164 -0.44 14.01 18.72
N ASP A 165 -1.16 14.88 18.02
CA ASP A 165 -0.71 15.45 16.75
C ASP A 165 0.20 16.66 16.93
N VAL A 166 0.08 17.39 18.05
CA VAL A 166 1.09 18.38 18.47
C VAL A 166 2.43 17.66 18.68
N PHE A 167 2.40 16.52 19.37
CA PHE A 167 3.59 15.70 19.60
C PHE A 167 4.19 15.13 18.30
N PHE A 168 3.35 14.57 17.42
CA PHE A 168 3.77 14.06 16.10
C PHE A 168 4.40 15.16 15.23
N ARG A 169 3.72 16.31 15.07
CA ARG A 169 4.20 17.39 14.17
C ARG A 169 5.54 17.93 14.62
N GLU A 170 5.75 18.13 15.93
CA GLU A 170 7.00 18.68 16.46
C GLU A 170 8.19 17.77 16.14
N ILE A 171 7.99 16.45 16.23
CA ILE A 171 9.01 15.47 15.89
C ILE A 171 9.29 15.47 14.38
N CYS A 172 8.24 15.47 13.54
CA CYS A 172 8.44 15.51 12.10
C CYS A 172 9.17 16.79 11.63
N ILE A 173 8.86 17.94 12.23
CA ILE A 173 9.55 19.21 11.97
C ILE A 173 11.03 19.10 12.37
N ALA A 174 11.32 18.55 13.55
CA ALA A 174 12.68 18.40 14.03
C ALA A 174 13.52 17.47 13.13
N GLU A 175 12.96 16.33 12.71
CA GLU A 175 13.65 15.41 11.79
C GLU A 175 13.84 16.02 10.40
N ALA A 176 12.86 16.75 9.87
CA ALA A 176 13.00 17.45 8.58
C ALA A 176 14.08 18.54 8.62
N ALA A 177 14.10 19.33 9.69
CA ALA A 177 15.13 20.34 9.92
C ALA A 177 16.52 19.71 10.04
N ALA A 178 16.66 18.63 10.80
CA ALA A 178 17.92 17.89 10.95
C ALA A 178 18.41 17.28 9.63
N ALA A 179 17.48 16.84 8.77
CA ALA A 179 17.78 16.29 7.45
C ALA A 179 18.02 17.35 6.35
N GLY A 180 17.84 18.64 6.67
CA GLY A 180 17.93 19.73 5.69
C GLY A 180 16.81 19.70 4.63
N VAL A 181 15.69 19.04 4.92
CA VAL A 181 14.55 18.88 4.01
C VAL A 181 13.55 20.00 4.26
N ALA A 182 13.14 20.69 3.18
CA ALA A 182 12.08 21.69 3.26
C ALA A 182 10.77 21.04 3.73
N TRP A 183 10.03 21.74 4.59
CA TRP A 183 8.78 21.23 5.13
C TRP A 183 7.71 22.30 5.18
N LYS A 184 6.46 21.87 5.06
CA LYS A 184 5.27 22.67 5.37
C LYS A 184 4.28 21.83 6.15
N GLU A 185 3.32 22.50 6.77
CA GLU A 185 2.29 21.87 7.57
C GLU A 185 0.92 22.06 6.93
N CYS A 186 0.03 21.10 7.13
CA CYS A 186 -1.34 21.22 6.68
C CYS A 186 -2.29 20.49 7.63
N TYR A 187 -3.42 21.11 7.96
CA TYR A 187 -4.46 20.41 8.68
C TYR A 187 -5.08 19.35 7.77
N ILE A 188 -5.25 18.13 8.29
CA ILE A 188 -5.60 16.95 7.48
C ILE A 188 -6.92 17.11 6.71
N ASP A 189 -7.89 17.83 7.29
CA ASP A 189 -9.16 18.14 6.64
C ASP A 189 -8.99 19.08 5.43
N ALA A 190 -8.21 20.15 5.59
CA ALA A 190 -7.87 21.04 4.48
C ALA A 190 -7.03 20.31 3.41
N LEU A 191 -6.11 19.46 3.86
CA LEU A 191 -5.25 18.66 2.98
C LEU A 191 -6.05 17.72 2.09
N CYS A 192 -7.06 17.03 2.63
CA CYS A 192 -7.92 16.14 1.86
C CYS A 192 -8.67 16.86 0.73
N LEU A 193 -9.02 18.14 0.92
CA LEU A 193 -9.67 18.94 -0.12
C LEU A 193 -8.64 19.52 -1.11
N ASP A 194 -7.57 20.15 -0.60
CA ASP A 194 -6.59 20.87 -1.43
C ASP A 194 -5.81 19.90 -2.33
N ILE A 195 -5.54 18.66 -1.88
CA ILE A 195 -4.87 17.65 -2.72
C ILE A 195 -5.68 17.30 -3.98
N LEU A 196 -7.01 17.36 -3.91
CA LEU A 196 -7.87 17.08 -5.07
C LEU A 196 -7.94 18.27 -6.02
N GLN A 197 -7.93 19.49 -5.47
CA GLN A 197 -8.04 20.72 -6.27
C GLN A 197 -6.70 21.14 -6.87
N HIS A 198 -5.60 20.85 -6.16
CA HIS A 198 -4.25 21.34 -6.44
C HIS A 198 -3.17 20.28 -6.15
N PRO A 199 -3.26 19.08 -6.78
CA PRO A 199 -2.32 17.99 -6.53
C PRO A 199 -0.86 18.37 -6.81
N GLU A 200 -0.61 19.28 -7.76
CA GLU A 200 0.72 19.76 -8.14
C GLU A 200 1.47 20.49 -7.02
N ARG A 201 0.78 20.90 -5.94
CA ARG A 201 1.37 21.56 -4.77
C ARG A 201 2.01 20.58 -3.80
N TYR A 202 1.82 19.29 -4.00
CA TYR A 202 2.22 18.24 -3.07
C TYR A 202 3.24 17.31 -3.70
N ASP A 203 4.11 16.82 -2.84
CA ASP A 203 5.24 15.99 -3.25
C ASP A 203 5.36 14.78 -2.32
N VAL A 204 6.08 14.88 -1.20
CA VAL A 204 6.00 13.87 -0.14
C VAL A 204 5.06 14.35 0.96
N ILE A 205 4.09 13.52 1.37
CA ILE A 205 3.20 13.81 2.49
C ILE A 205 3.46 12.79 3.59
N VAL A 206 3.68 13.24 4.83
CA VAL A 206 3.82 12.36 5.99
C VAL A 206 2.68 12.60 6.97
N THR A 207 2.03 11.52 7.45
CA THR A 207 0.91 11.62 8.37
C THR A 207 0.73 10.35 9.22
N THR A 208 -0.05 10.47 10.28
CA THR A 208 -0.38 9.38 11.22
C THR A 208 -1.31 8.34 10.60
N ASN A 209 -1.39 7.15 11.19
CA ASN A 209 -2.08 5.98 10.67
C ASN A 209 -3.46 6.22 10.02
N MET A 210 -4.48 6.57 10.79
CA MET A 210 -5.85 6.69 10.25
C MET A 210 -5.98 7.83 9.21
N PHE A 211 -5.24 8.92 9.41
CA PHE A 211 -5.24 10.05 8.49
C PHE A 211 -4.58 9.71 7.16
N GLY A 212 -3.50 8.94 7.17
CA GLY A 212 -2.86 8.45 5.96
C GLY A 212 -3.74 7.47 5.19
N ASP A 213 -4.49 6.62 5.90
CA ASP A 213 -5.46 5.71 5.29
C ASP A 213 -6.47 6.50 4.45
N ILE A 214 -7.19 7.40 5.12
CA ILE A 214 -8.25 8.21 4.52
C ILE A 214 -7.69 9.10 3.40
N LEU A 215 -6.58 9.80 3.64
CA LEU A 215 -6.00 10.71 2.65
C LEU A 215 -5.59 9.97 1.36
N SER A 216 -5.00 8.78 1.50
CA SER A 216 -4.58 8.02 0.33
C SER A 216 -5.75 7.45 -0.48
N ASP A 217 -6.84 7.06 0.18
CA ASP A 217 -8.07 6.65 -0.50
C ASP A 217 -8.75 7.83 -1.20
N VAL A 218 -8.75 9.01 -0.57
CA VAL A 218 -9.20 10.27 -1.21
C VAL A 218 -8.37 10.55 -2.46
N ALA A 219 -7.04 10.44 -2.36
CA ALA A 219 -6.15 10.69 -3.48
C ALA A 219 -6.34 9.71 -4.66
N ALA A 220 -6.96 8.55 -4.44
CA ALA A 220 -7.32 7.63 -5.52
C ALA A 220 -8.23 8.26 -6.58
N TYR A 221 -9.03 9.27 -6.21
CA TYR A 221 -9.84 10.03 -7.15
C TYR A 221 -8.99 10.66 -8.27
N LEU A 222 -7.77 11.10 -7.97
CA LEU A 222 -6.87 11.76 -8.93
C LEU A 222 -6.47 10.86 -10.10
N VAL A 223 -6.53 9.54 -9.92
CA VAL A 223 -6.07 8.57 -10.92
C VAL A 223 -7.19 7.71 -11.49
N GLY A 224 -8.41 7.80 -10.95
CA GLY A 224 -9.57 7.04 -11.42
C GLY A 224 -10.06 5.94 -10.47
N GLY A 225 -9.48 5.82 -9.28
CA GLY A 225 -9.96 4.93 -8.22
C GLY A 225 -8.90 4.00 -7.62
N LEU A 226 -9.32 3.21 -6.63
CA LEU A 226 -8.44 2.36 -5.83
C LEU A 226 -7.79 1.22 -6.62
N GLY A 227 -8.41 0.78 -7.73
CA GLY A 227 -7.89 -0.29 -8.62
C GLY A 227 -6.54 0.04 -9.28
N LEU A 228 -6.07 1.28 -9.14
CA LEU A 228 -4.84 1.79 -9.72
C LEU A 228 -3.74 2.08 -8.69
N LEU A 229 -4.05 2.07 -7.39
CA LEU A 229 -3.13 2.49 -6.34
C LEU A 229 -2.35 1.31 -5.76
N PRO A 230 -1.02 1.26 -5.94
CA PRO A 230 -0.18 0.31 -5.24
C PRO A 230 0.17 0.82 -3.84
N SER A 231 0.70 -0.07 -3.01
CA SER A 231 1.33 0.32 -1.76
C SER A 231 2.49 -0.59 -1.36
N GLY A 232 3.39 -0.05 -0.55
CA GLY A 232 4.47 -0.79 0.10
C GLY A 232 4.47 -0.54 1.60
N ASN A 233 4.39 -1.60 2.38
CA ASN A 233 4.57 -1.62 3.82
C ASN A 233 6.03 -1.99 4.10
N ILE A 234 6.81 -1.03 4.57
CA ILE A 234 8.25 -1.10 4.62
C ILE A 234 8.70 -0.98 6.07
N GLY A 235 9.49 -1.96 6.51
CA GLY A 235 10.28 -1.90 7.72
C GLY A 235 11.77 -1.97 7.40
N ASP A 236 12.61 -1.95 8.45
CA ASP A 236 14.06 -1.98 8.27
C ASP A 236 14.57 -3.31 7.70
N ARG A 237 13.85 -4.42 7.97
CA ARG A 237 14.22 -5.77 7.53
C ARG A 237 13.27 -6.37 6.49
N HIS A 238 11.97 -6.17 6.67
CA HIS A 238 10.93 -6.81 5.85
C HIS A 238 10.23 -5.78 4.96
N ALA A 239 9.64 -6.22 3.85
CA ALA A 239 8.72 -5.40 3.08
C ALA A 239 7.57 -6.25 2.52
N LEU A 240 6.39 -5.65 2.48
CA LEU A 240 5.17 -6.23 1.93
C LEU A 240 4.55 -5.25 0.93
N PHE A 241 4.29 -5.71 -0.28
CA PHE A 241 3.71 -4.91 -1.35
C PHE A 241 2.31 -5.41 -1.66
N GLU A 242 1.34 -4.50 -1.61
CA GLU A 242 -0.08 -4.82 -1.76
C GLU A 242 -0.84 -3.69 -2.46
N PRO A 243 -1.88 -4.00 -3.24
CA PRO A 243 -2.87 -3.01 -3.66
C PRO A 243 -3.45 -2.25 -2.46
N VAL A 244 -3.84 -0.99 -2.66
CA VAL A 244 -4.56 -0.23 -1.62
C VAL A 244 -5.99 -0.78 -1.43
N HIS A 245 -6.61 -1.29 -2.49
CA HIS A 245 -7.99 -1.77 -2.44
C HIS A 245 -8.18 -3.02 -1.55
N GLY A 246 -9.39 -3.18 -1.03
CA GLY A 246 -9.77 -4.39 -0.27
C GLY A 246 -10.07 -5.61 -1.15
N SER A 247 -10.66 -6.64 -0.54
CA SER A 247 -10.96 -7.94 -1.17
C SER A 247 -12.15 -7.93 -2.14
N ALA A 248 -12.96 -6.88 -2.16
CA ALA A 248 -14.11 -6.70 -3.07
C ALA A 248 -14.93 -8.00 -3.31
N PRO A 249 -15.52 -8.58 -2.25
CA PRO A 249 -16.18 -9.88 -2.31
C PRO A 249 -17.40 -9.90 -3.27
N ASP A 250 -17.96 -8.73 -3.56
CA ASP A 250 -19.08 -8.54 -4.49
C ASP A 250 -18.71 -8.81 -5.96
N ILE A 251 -17.44 -8.69 -6.33
CA ILE A 251 -16.96 -8.97 -7.70
C ILE A 251 -15.98 -10.15 -7.79
N ALA A 252 -15.61 -10.75 -6.67
CA ALA A 252 -14.73 -11.91 -6.62
C ALA A 252 -15.27 -13.09 -7.44
N GLY A 253 -14.39 -13.72 -8.22
CA GLY A 253 -14.69 -14.83 -9.12
C GLY A 253 -15.41 -14.44 -10.41
N LYS A 254 -15.61 -13.14 -10.66
CA LYS A 254 -16.36 -12.66 -11.84
C LYS A 254 -15.47 -12.20 -12.99
N ASN A 255 -14.14 -12.27 -12.84
CA ASN A 255 -13.17 -11.77 -13.82
C ASN A 255 -13.38 -10.26 -14.10
N LEU A 256 -13.70 -9.48 -13.06
CA LEU A 256 -14.00 -8.04 -13.18
C LEU A 256 -12.97 -7.14 -12.48
N ALA A 257 -12.07 -7.73 -11.70
CA ALA A 257 -11.09 -6.99 -10.93
C ALA A 257 -10.05 -6.31 -11.85
N ASN A 258 -9.60 -5.13 -11.45
CA ASN A 258 -8.51 -4.44 -12.13
C ASN A 258 -7.16 -4.87 -11.52
N PRO A 259 -6.27 -5.55 -12.27
CA PRO A 259 -5.00 -6.02 -11.72
C PRO A 259 -3.90 -4.94 -11.69
N ILE A 260 -4.16 -3.70 -12.15
CA ILE A 260 -3.15 -2.65 -12.25
C ILE A 260 -2.51 -2.32 -10.90
N ALA A 261 -3.29 -2.17 -9.83
CA ALA A 261 -2.74 -1.91 -8.50
C ALA A 261 -1.78 -3.04 -8.03
N ALA A 262 -2.12 -4.30 -8.32
CA ALA A 262 -1.26 -5.44 -7.99
C ALA A 262 0.02 -5.46 -8.85
N LEU A 263 -0.10 -5.20 -10.15
CA LEU A 263 1.05 -5.05 -11.05
C LEU A 263 2.00 -3.92 -10.60
N ARG A 264 1.44 -2.77 -10.22
CA ARG A 264 2.23 -1.64 -9.70
C ARG A 264 2.84 -1.95 -8.32
N SER A 265 2.19 -2.76 -7.50
CA SER A 265 2.76 -3.24 -6.24
C SER A 265 3.94 -4.19 -6.50
N ALA A 266 3.85 -5.04 -7.52
CA ALA A 266 4.98 -5.83 -8.01
C ALA A 266 6.11 -4.94 -8.57
N ALA A 267 5.79 -3.83 -9.25
CA ALA A 267 6.80 -2.85 -9.68
C ALA A 267 7.52 -2.22 -8.47
N MET A 268 6.79 -1.85 -7.41
CA MET A 268 7.39 -1.37 -6.16
C MET A 268 8.28 -2.42 -5.49
N LEU A 269 7.92 -3.71 -5.58
CA LEU A 269 8.76 -4.82 -5.09
C LEU A 269 10.09 -4.88 -5.86
N LEU A 270 10.04 -4.80 -7.20
CA LEU A 270 11.23 -4.79 -8.04
C LEU A 270 12.16 -3.62 -7.71
N GLU A 271 11.59 -2.41 -7.59
CA GLU A 271 12.35 -1.20 -7.26
C GLU A 271 12.96 -1.28 -5.86
N HIS A 272 12.18 -1.65 -4.84
CA HIS A 272 12.57 -1.51 -3.44
C HIS A 272 13.33 -2.70 -2.85
N ARG A 273 13.09 -3.92 -3.35
CA ARG A 273 13.72 -5.15 -2.82
C ARG A 273 14.60 -5.86 -3.85
N ALA A 274 14.20 -5.87 -5.11
CA ALA A 274 15.02 -6.48 -6.16
C ALA A 274 16.11 -5.53 -6.72
N ASN A 275 16.09 -4.25 -6.32
CA ASN A 275 16.97 -3.16 -6.79
C ASN A 275 17.00 -3.07 -8.32
N ASP A 276 15.82 -3.16 -8.93
CA ASP A 276 15.64 -3.24 -10.39
C ASP A 276 14.59 -2.21 -10.86
N PRO A 277 14.95 -0.91 -10.88
CA PRO A 277 14.05 0.15 -11.32
C PRO A 277 13.73 0.05 -12.82
N GLU A 278 14.59 -0.55 -13.64
CA GLU A 278 14.33 -0.74 -15.07
C GLU A 278 13.22 -1.77 -15.30
N ALA A 279 13.24 -2.89 -14.58
CA ALA A 279 12.15 -3.86 -14.63
C ALA A 279 10.83 -3.29 -14.07
N ALA A 280 10.91 -2.49 -13.00
CA ALA A 280 9.74 -1.80 -12.45
C ALA A 280 9.09 -0.85 -13.49
N ASP A 281 9.91 -0.06 -14.20
CA ASP A 281 9.45 0.86 -15.24
C ASP A 281 8.82 0.14 -16.45
N LYS A 282 9.31 -1.06 -16.81
CA LYS A 282 8.69 -1.90 -17.86
C LYS A 282 7.24 -2.25 -17.54
N ILE A 283 6.89 -2.50 -16.27
CA ILE A 283 5.50 -2.78 -15.86
C ILE A 283 4.59 -1.58 -16.17
N GLU A 284 4.99 -0.38 -15.77
CA GLU A 284 4.18 0.82 -16.01
C GLU A 284 4.07 1.15 -17.50
N LYS A 285 5.17 0.97 -18.27
CA LYS A 285 5.15 1.11 -19.74
C LYS A 285 4.21 0.10 -20.39
N ALA A 286 4.23 -1.16 -19.96
CA ALA A 286 3.35 -2.20 -20.50
C ALA A 286 1.87 -1.91 -20.20
N ILE A 287 1.55 -1.50 -18.97
CA ILE A 287 0.19 -1.07 -18.59
C ILE A 287 -0.29 0.07 -19.50
N ASN A 288 0.56 1.09 -19.70
CA ASN A 288 0.18 2.25 -20.52
C ASN A 288 0.05 1.91 -22.01
N ALA A 289 0.91 1.05 -22.55
CA ALA A 289 0.82 0.56 -23.93
C ALA A 289 -0.48 -0.24 -24.16
N VAL A 290 -0.82 -1.16 -23.25
CA VAL A 290 -2.05 -1.97 -23.32
C VAL A 290 -3.30 -1.09 -23.25
N ARG A 291 -3.32 -0.11 -22.34
CA ARG A 291 -4.42 0.86 -22.23
C ARG A 291 -4.55 1.73 -23.48
N ALA A 292 -3.44 2.16 -24.07
CA ALA A 292 -3.44 2.94 -25.30
C ALA A 292 -4.02 2.16 -26.51
N ARG A 293 -3.98 0.82 -26.49
CA ARG A 293 -4.66 -0.05 -27.45
C ARG A 293 -6.16 -0.23 -27.19
N GLY A 294 -6.71 0.38 -26.14
CA GLY A 294 -8.12 0.29 -25.76
C GLY A 294 -8.47 -0.91 -24.88
N VAL A 295 -7.48 -1.69 -24.42
CA VAL A 295 -7.69 -2.79 -23.49
C VAL A 295 -7.79 -2.23 -22.08
N MET A 296 -9.02 -2.15 -21.56
CA MET A 296 -9.34 -1.57 -20.26
C MET A 296 -10.39 -2.40 -19.53
N THR A 297 -10.25 -2.49 -18.21
CA THR A 297 -11.24 -3.07 -17.30
C THR A 297 -12.42 -2.12 -17.08
N ARG A 298 -13.50 -2.63 -16.47
CA ARG A 298 -14.78 -1.92 -16.35
C ARG A 298 -14.71 -0.65 -15.51
N ASP A 299 -13.92 -0.64 -14.46
CA ASP A 299 -13.67 0.53 -13.60
C ASP A 299 -13.01 1.69 -14.37
N LEU A 300 -12.31 1.37 -15.46
CA LEU A 300 -11.72 2.35 -16.38
C LEU A 300 -12.60 2.64 -17.61
N GLY A 301 -13.86 2.19 -17.61
CA GLY A 301 -14.82 2.39 -18.71
C GLY A 301 -14.67 1.40 -19.87
N GLY A 302 -13.85 0.36 -19.73
CA GLY A 302 -13.71 -0.71 -20.72
C GLY A 302 -14.65 -1.90 -20.50
N ASN A 303 -14.44 -2.98 -21.25
CA ASN A 303 -15.25 -4.20 -21.20
C ASN A 303 -14.41 -5.49 -21.00
N HIS A 304 -13.10 -5.36 -20.78
CA HIS A 304 -12.20 -6.51 -20.58
C HIS A 304 -12.22 -6.95 -19.12
N GLY A 305 -11.96 -8.24 -18.89
CA GLY A 305 -11.81 -8.79 -17.54
C GLY A 305 -10.36 -8.80 -17.06
N THR A 306 -10.18 -9.26 -15.82
CA THR A 306 -8.88 -9.39 -15.14
C THR A 306 -7.89 -10.20 -15.99
N VAL A 307 -8.33 -11.35 -16.51
CA VAL A 307 -7.51 -12.31 -17.26
C VAL A 307 -7.11 -11.73 -18.62
N GLU A 308 -8.04 -11.12 -19.35
CA GLU A 308 -7.78 -10.53 -20.65
C GLU A 308 -6.77 -9.38 -20.54
N PHE A 309 -7.02 -8.46 -19.62
CA PHE A 309 -6.11 -7.34 -19.37
C PHE A 309 -4.72 -7.84 -18.93
N GLY A 310 -4.68 -8.76 -17.96
CA GLY A 310 -3.44 -9.35 -17.47
C GLY A 310 -2.63 -10.03 -18.57
N ASN A 311 -3.26 -10.83 -19.42
CA ASN A 311 -2.59 -11.51 -20.54
C ASN A 311 -1.98 -10.53 -21.55
N GLU A 312 -2.67 -9.42 -21.84
CA GLU A 312 -2.14 -8.39 -22.73
C GLU A 312 -0.91 -7.69 -22.13
N VAL A 313 -0.93 -7.40 -20.82
CA VAL A 313 0.25 -6.84 -20.13
C VAL A 313 1.42 -7.81 -20.16
N ILE A 314 1.19 -9.09 -19.89
CA ILE A 314 2.24 -10.12 -19.95
C ILE A 314 2.85 -10.22 -21.35
N ARG A 315 2.03 -10.27 -22.42
CA ARG A 315 2.53 -10.29 -23.81
C ARG A 315 3.38 -9.07 -24.15
N GLU A 316 2.97 -7.91 -23.66
CA GLU A 316 3.70 -6.66 -23.87
C GLU A 316 5.06 -6.70 -23.16
N LEU A 317 5.11 -7.17 -21.91
CA LEU A 317 6.36 -7.35 -21.16
C LEU A 317 7.32 -8.32 -21.87
N GLU A 318 6.82 -9.46 -22.33
CA GLU A 318 7.63 -10.43 -23.09
C GLU A 318 8.18 -9.83 -24.38
N SER A 319 7.42 -8.96 -25.05
CA SER A 319 7.87 -8.23 -26.24
C SER A 319 9.01 -7.25 -25.90
N MET A 320 8.88 -6.52 -24.79
CA MET A 320 9.90 -5.56 -24.32
C MET A 320 11.20 -6.21 -23.88
N ILE A 321 11.21 -7.51 -23.54
CA ILE A 321 12.44 -8.24 -23.16
C ILE A 321 13.15 -8.81 -24.39
N ARG A 322 12.43 -9.10 -25.47
CA ARG A 322 13.00 -9.66 -26.71
C ARG A 322 13.66 -8.62 -27.60
N ASN A 323 13.30 -7.35 -27.45
CA ASN A 323 13.84 -6.21 -28.20
C ASN A 323 14.96 -5.53 -27.42
#